data_AF-A0A834BTN7-F1
#
_entry.id   AF-A0A834BTN7-F1
#
_cell.length_a   1.000
_cell.length_b   1.000
_cell.length_c   1.000
_cell.angle_alpha   90.00
_cell.angle_beta   90.00
_cell.angle_gamma   90.00
#
_symmetry.space_group_name_H-M   'P 1'
#
loop_
_entity.id
_entity.type
_entity.pdbx_description
1 polymer ?
#
loop_
_entity_poly.entity_id
_entity_poly.type
_entity_poly.pdbx_seq_one_letter_code
_entity_poly.pdbx_strand_id
1 'polypeptide(L)'
;ILGQRVKVDPEVTSYPGQSVNLRCSFSDPTGVQLSMVTWIYESKDGERKNIAVLHPSFDPNYPDSPVKGRVSFLAKEMTRPSIQITDLRMSDEGKYICEYATYPSGNEQGTTQLVML
;
A
#
# COMPACT_ATOMS: atom_id res chain seq x y z
N ILE A 1 4.95 -22.44 -11.09
CA ILE A 1 4.85 -21.50 -9.93
C ILE A 1 4.14 -20.26 -10.46
N LEU A 2 2.86 -20.05 -10.10
CA LEU A 2 2.19 -18.78 -10.42
C LEU A 2 2.89 -17.70 -9.60
N GLY A 3 3.68 -16.85 -10.26
CA GLY A 3 4.41 -15.78 -9.60
C GLY A 3 3.43 -14.74 -9.05
N GLN A 4 3.67 -14.27 -7.82
CA GLN A 4 2.91 -13.18 -7.21
C GLN A 4 2.89 -11.97 -8.15
N ARG A 5 1.69 -11.52 -8.58
CA ARG A 5 1.56 -10.41 -9.55
C ARG A 5 1.77 -9.04 -8.93
N VAL A 6 1.48 -8.90 -7.64
CA VAL A 6 1.73 -7.66 -6.92
C VAL A 6 3.22 -7.53 -6.61
N LYS A 7 3.86 -6.50 -7.15
CA LYS A 7 5.27 -6.19 -6.96
C LYS A 7 5.43 -4.98 -6.05
N VAL A 8 6.17 -5.19 -4.97
CA VAL A 8 6.52 -4.21 -3.94
C VAL A 8 8.01 -4.33 -3.63
N ASP A 9 8.56 -3.34 -2.94
CA ASP A 9 9.89 -3.48 -2.33
C ASP A 9 9.72 -4.20 -0.98
N PRO A 10 10.38 -5.35 -0.73
CA PRO A 10 10.12 -6.16 0.47
C PRO A 10 10.45 -5.43 1.78
N GLU A 11 11.46 -4.58 1.75
CA GLU A 11 11.91 -3.79 2.88
C GLU A 11 12.28 -2.37 2.40
N VAL A 12 11.88 -1.37 3.18
CA VAL A 12 12.25 0.02 2.97
C VAL A 12 12.69 0.60 4.31
N THR A 13 13.75 1.39 4.30
CA THR A 13 14.31 1.99 5.51
C THR A 13 14.19 3.51 5.45
N SER A 14 13.86 4.15 6.57
CA SER A 14 13.74 5.61 6.65
C SER A 14 14.02 6.14 8.06
N TYR A 15 14.19 7.46 8.18
CA TYR A 15 14.41 8.15 9.46
C TYR A 15 13.18 8.99 9.85
N PRO A 16 13.00 9.31 11.15
CA PRO A 16 11.95 10.24 11.60
C PRO A 16 11.99 11.60 10.89
N GLY A 17 10.81 12.17 10.63
CA GLY A 17 10.62 13.44 9.94
C GLY A 17 10.80 13.38 8.42
N GLN A 18 11.36 12.29 7.88
CA GLN A 18 11.47 12.10 6.44
C GLN A 18 10.15 11.65 5.81
N SER A 19 10.16 11.56 4.47
CA SER A 19 9.07 10.95 3.70
C SER A 19 9.56 9.66 3.06
N VAL A 20 8.69 8.65 3.01
CA VAL A 20 8.97 7.38 2.34
C VAL A 20 7.97 7.13 1.23
N ASN A 21 8.45 6.58 0.11
CA ASN A 21 7.60 6.08 -0.96
C ASN A 21 7.52 4.56 -0.85
N LEU A 22 6.31 4.02 -0.73
CA LEU A 22 6.07 2.59 -0.72
C LEU A 22 5.57 2.17 -2.10
N ARG A 23 6.45 1.44 -2.81
CA ARG A 23 6.18 0.97 -4.16
C ARG A 23 5.11 -0.12 -4.14
N CYS A 24 4.14 0.02 -5.04
CA CYS A 24 3.23 -1.06 -5.40
C CYS A 24 2.89 -1.01 -6.89
N SER A 25 2.83 -2.18 -7.52
CA SER A 25 2.40 -2.35 -8.91
C SER A 25 1.85 -3.73 -9.18
N PHE A 26 0.95 -3.85 -10.16
CA PHE A 26 0.40 -5.13 -10.59
C PHE A 26 1.03 -5.55 -11.92
N SER A 27 1.78 -6.66 -11.93
CA SER A 27 2.37 -7.20 -13.16
C SER A 27 1.33 -8.00 -13.93
N ASP A 28 1.17 -7.66 -15.21
CA ASP A 28 0.29 -8.35 -16.17
C ASP A 28 -1.18 -8.48 -15.72
N PRO A 29 -2.01 -7.46 -15.99
CA PRO A 29 -3.44 -7.50 -15.71
C PRO A 29 -4.22 -8.38 -16.71
N THR A 30 -3.57 -9.08 -17.64
CA THR A 30 -4.28 -9.88 -18.65
C THR A 30 -5.17 -10.93 -17.98
N GLY A 31 -6.43 -10.96 -18.38
CA GLY A 31 -7.42 -11.92 -17.87
C GLY A 31 -7.98 -11.59 -16.47
N VAL A 32 -7.61 -10.44 -15.87
CA VAL A 32 -8.18 -9.98 -14.60
C VAL A 32 -8.61 -8.53 -14.66
N GLN A 33 -9.69 -8.21 -13.97
CA GLN A 33 -10.12 -6.85 -13.73
C GLN A 33 -9.64 -6.41 -12.35
N LEU A 34 -9.01 -5.22 -12.28
CA LEU A 34 -8.62 -4.58 -11.02
C LEU A 34 -9.76 -3.69 -10.54
N SER A 35 -10.42 -4.08 -9.45
CA SER A 35 -11.61 -3.37 -8.94
C SER A 35 -11.26 -2.25 -7.98
N MET A 36 -10.28 -2.49 -7.09
CA MET A 36 -9.88 -1.55 -6.04
C MET A 36 -8.49 -1.91 -5.52
N VAL A 37 -7.77 -0.91 -5.00
CA VAL A 37 -6.53 -1.11 -4.24
C VAL A 37 -6.73 -0.59 -2.83
N THR A 38 -6.31 -1.38 -1.84
CA THR A 38 -6.29 -1.00 -0.43
C THR A 38 -4.87 -1.10 0.09
N TRP A 39 -4.36 -0.02 0.67
CA TRP A 39 -3.18 -0.06 1.52
C TRP A 39 -3.60 -0.30 2.97
N ILE A 40 -2.97 -1.30 3.59
CA ILE A 40 -3.25 -1.74 4.95
C ILE A 40 -1.95 -1.64 5.75
N TYR A 41 -1.99 -0.96 6.88
CA TYR A 41 -0.91 -0.95 7.86
C TYR A 41 -1.17 -2.05 8.90
N GLU A 42 -0.16 -2.88 9.16
CA GLU A 42 -0.13 -3.86 10.24
C GLU A 42 0.96 -3.47 11.24
N SER A 43 0.55 -3.15 12.46
CA SER A 43 1.47 -2.81 13.56
C SER A 43 2.26 -4.04 14.03
N LYS A 44 3.29 -3.83 14.86
CA LYS A 44 4.05 -4.93 15.49
C LYS A 44 3.16 -5.86 16.33
N ASP A 45 2.08 -5.33 16.89
CA ASP A 45 1.11 -6.07 17.70
C ASP A 45 0.06 -6.81 16.84
N GLY A 46 0.16 -6.71 15.51
CA GLY A 46 -0.74 -7.37 14.56
C GLY A 46 -2.06 -6.63 14.31
N GLU A 47 -2.24 -5.43 14.85
CA GLU A 47 -3.42 -4.61 14.54
C GLU A 47 -3.37 -4.16 13.08
N ARG A 48 -4.44 -4.40 12.33
CA ARG A 48 -4.57 -4.01 10.91
C ARG A 48 -5.52 -2.84 10.74
N LYS A 49 -5.08 -1.81 10.00
CA LYS A 49 -5.88 -0.63 9.65
C LYS A 49 -5.72 -0.28 8.17
N ASN A 50 -6.83 0.01 7.51
CA ASN A 50 -6.79 0.58 6.15
C ASN A 50 -6.28 2.02 6.23
N ILE A 51 -5.27 2.35 5.42
CA ILE A 51 -4.64 3.68 5.45
C ILE A 51 -4.93 4.50 4.19
N ALA A 52 -5.15 3.83 3.05
CA ALA A 52 -5.51 4.47 1.79
C ALA A 52 -6.26 3.49 0.90
N VAL A 53 -7.27 3.97 0.18
CA VAL A 53 -8.08 3.18 -0.74
C VAL A 53 -8.18 3.92 -2.07
N LEU A 54 -7.88 3.23 -3.17
CA LEU A 54 -7.98 3.73 -4.53
C LEU A 54 -9.05 2.96 -5.29
N HIS A 55 -10.03 3.68 -5.82
CA HIS A 55 -11.07 3.15 -6.70
C HIS A 55 -11.00 3.87 -8.06
N PRO A 56 -11.18 3.18 -9.20
CA PRO A 56 -11.05 3.79 -10.52
C PRO A 56 -12.04 4.94 -10.78
N SER A 57 -13.26 4.86 -10.22
CA SER A 57 -14.33 5.83 -10.48
C SER A 57 -14.50 6.89 -9.39
N PHE A 58 -13.82 6.77 -8.25
CA PHE A 58 -13.97 7.69 -7.11
C PHE A 58 -12.64 8.32 -6.75
N ASP A 59 -12.66 9.37 -5.94
CA ASP A 59 -11.43 9.93 -5.40
C ASP A 59 -10.81 9.02 -4.35
N PRO A 60 -9.47 9.07 -4.18
CA PRO A 60 -8.81 8.30 -3.14
C PRO A 60 -9.42 8.60 -1.76
N ASN A 61 -9.67 7.55 -1.00
CA ASN A 61 -10.17 7.64 0.36
C ASN A 61 -9.04 7.35 1.35
N TYR A 62 -8.96 8.13 2.42
CA TYR A 62 -7.96 8.01 3.48
C TYR A 62 -8.65 7.83 4.84
N PRO A 63 -8.93 6.57 5.25
CA PRO A 63 -9.61 6.27 6.51
C PRO A 63 -8.83 6.72 7.74
N ASP A 64 -9.51 6.70 8.89
CA ASP A 64 -8.87 7.00 10.18
C ASP A 64 -7.77 6.00 10.50
N SER A 65 -6.54 6.49 10.67
CA SER A 65 -5.34 5.67 10.84
C SER A 65 -4.18 6.48 11.43
N PRO A 66 -3.12 5.84 11.95
CA PRO A 66 -1.95 6.54 12.51
C PRO A 66 -1.24 7.48 11.52
N VAL A 67 -1.40 7.24 10.21
CA VAL A 67 -0.77 8.00 9.11
C VAL A 67 -1.74 8.94 8.38
N LYS A 68 -2.97 9.10 8.89
CA LYS A 68 -3.96 9.99 8.28
C LYS A 68 -3.45 11.43 8.20
N GLY A 69 -3.68 12.06 7.05
CA GLY A 69 -3.16 13.39 6.73
C GLY A 69 -1.68 13.42 6.31
N ARG A 70 -0.98 12.29 6.40
CA ARG A 70 0.43 12.14 5.98
C ARG A 70 0.61 11.15 4.83
N VAL A 71 -0.38 10.30 4.58
CA VAL A 71 -0.39 9.35 3.46
C VAL A 71 -1.09 9.91 2.23
N SER A 72 -0.54 9.69 1.04
CA SER A 72 -1.15 10.04 -0.24
C SER A 72 -0.71 9.10 -1.37
N PHE A 73 -1.55 8.93 -2.41
CA PHE A 73 -1.12 8.23 -3.62
C PHE A 73 -0.23 9.12 -4.49
N LEU A 74 0.87 8.56 -5.01
CA LEU A 74 1.77 9.25 -5.93
C LEU A 74 1.12 9.51 -7.29
N ALA A 75 0.20 8.64 -7.70
CA ALA A 75 -0.61 8.78 -8.90
C ALA A 75 -1.95 8.04 -8.73
N LYS A 76 -3.01 8.55 -9.37
CA LYS A 76 -4.34 7.91 -9.41
C LYS A 76 -4.37 6.79 -10.47
N GLU A 77 -3.46 5.82 -10.37
CA GLU A 77 -3.27 4.75 -11.34
C GLU A 77 -3.38 3.37 -10.69
N MET A 78 -4.37 2.58 -11.13
CA MET A 78 -4.61 1.24 -10.59
C MET A 78 -3.43 0.28 -10.80
N THR A 79 -2.69 0.40 -11.90
CA THR A 79 -1.54 -0.48 -12.18
C THR A 79 -0.31 -0.16 -11.34
N ARG A 80 -0.21 1.07 -10.79
CA ARG A 80 0.92 1.58 -9.99
C ARG A 80 0.46 2.45 -8.81
N PRO A 81 -0.31 1.90 -7.85
CA PRO A 81 -0.94 2.61 -6.75
C PRO A 81 0.05 2.82 -5.59
N SER A 82 1.25 3.32 -5.91
CA SER A 82 2.29 3.58 -4.92
C SER A 82 1.89 4.78 -4.05
N ILE A 83 2.22 4.72 -2.76
CA ILE A 83 1.90 5.79 -1.80
C ILE A 83 3.17 6.45 -1.29
N GLN A 84 3.02 7.69 -0.83
CA GLN A 84 3.99 8.39 -0.01
C GLN A 84 3.42 8.59 1.38
N ILE A 85 4.26 8.44 2.39
CA ILE A 85 3.98 8.82 3.78
C ILE A 85 4.99 9.89 4.18
N THR A 86 4.52 11.08 4.53
CA THR A 86 5.34 12.21 4.99
C THR A 86 5.44 12.27 6.50
N ASP A 87 6.37 13.08 7.05
CA ASP A 87 6.53 13.30 8.50
C ASP A 87 6.53 11.97 9.27
N LEU A 88 7.43 11.06 8.89
CA LEU A 88 7.50 9.73 9.49
C LEU A 88 7.84 9.78 10.97
N ARG A 89 7.25 8.85 11.72
CA ARG A 89 7.44 8.71 13.16
C ARG A 89 7.97 7.31 13.45
N MET A 90 8.65 7.14 14.58
CA MET A 90 9.09 5.81 15.03
C MET A 90 7.92 4.81 15.14
N SER A 91 6.72 5.31 15.47
CA SER A 91 5.50 4.51 15.54
C SER A 91 4.95 4.05 14.18
N ASP A 92 5.43 4.62 13.08
CA ASP A 92 5.00 4.23 11.73
C ASP A 92 5.73 2.96 11.25
N GLU A 93 6.73 2.47 12.00
CA GLU A 93 7.38 1.19 11.74
C GLU A 93 6.34 0.04 11.74
N GLY A 94 6.46 -0.87 10.77
CA GLY A 94 5.53 -1.99 10.64
C GLY A 94 5.43 -2.49 9.20
N LYS A 95 4.42 -3.32 8.96
CA LYS A 95 4.17 -3.86 7.61
C LYS A 95 3.12 -3.04 6.90
N TYR A 96 3.38 -2.77 5.63
CA TYR A 96 2.47 -2.08 4.74
C TYR A 96 2.11 -3.03 3.61
N ILE A 97 0.82 -3.35 3.51
CA ILE A 97 0.30 -4.36 2.59
C ILE A 97 -0.47 -3.62 1.51
N CYS A 98 -0.05 -3.80 0.26
CA CYS A 98 -0.79 -3.34 -0.91
C CYS A 98 -1.66 -4.49 -1.40
N GLU A 99 -2.97 -4.40 -1.20
CA GLU A 99 -3.95 -5.41 -1.60
C GLU A 99 -4.76 -4.92 -2.81
N TYR A 100 -4.80 -5.75 -3.85
CA TYR A 100 -5.66 -5.61 -5.01
C TYR A 100 -6.88 -6.50 -4.86
N ALA A 101 -8.07 -5.92 -4.97
CA ALA A 101 -9.27 -6.68 -5.23
C ALA A 101 -9.37 -6.95 -6.74
N THR A 102 -9.29 -8.22 -7.15
CA THR A 102 -9.37 -8.62 -8.56
C THR A 102 -10.55 -9.55 -8.83
N TYR A 103 -11.07 -9.50 -10.06
CA TYR A 103 -12.06 -10.46 -10.55
C TYR A 103 -11.55 -11.14 -11.83
N PRO A 104 -11.67 -12.47 -11.98
CA PRO A 104 -12.27 -13.43 -11.04
C PRO A 104 -11.29 -14.01 -10.01
N SER A 105 -10.02 -13.58 -9.98
CA SER A 105 -8.95 -14.22 -9.20
C SER A 105 -8.99 -13.95 -7.69
N GLY A 106 -9.87 -13.07 -7.20
CA GLY A 106 -9.93 -12.71 -5.78
C GLY A 106 -8.87 -11.69 -5.37
N ASN A 107 -8.50 -11.65 -4.09
CA ASN A 107 -7.53 -10.68 -3.61
C ASN A 107 -6.09 -11.15 -3.86
N GLU A 108 -5.25 -10.23 -4.32
CA GLU A 108 -3.81 -10.43 -4.43
C GLU A 108 -3.08 -9.30 -3.72
N GLN A 109 -1.98 -9.60 -3.04
CA GLN A 109 -1.30 -8.60 -2.25
C GLN A 109 0.21 -8.73 -2.29
N GLY A 110 0.90 -7.64 -1.95
CA GLY A 110 2.33 -7.60 -1.64
C GLY A 110 2.56 -6.86 -0.33
N THR A 111 3.62 -7.22 0.39
CA THR A 111 3.93 -6.64 1.70
C THR A 111 5.33 -6.01 1.70
N THR A 112 5.40 -4.77 2.17
CA THR A 112 6.64 -4.04 2.45
C THR A 112 6.81 -3.91 3.96
N GLN A 113 7.98 -4.27 4.47
CA GLN A 113 8.40 -3.93 5.83
C GLN A 113 9.02 -2.54 5.83
N LEU A 114 8.44 -1.58 6.55
CA LEU A 114 9.11 -0.32 6.85
C LEU A 114 9.95 -0.52 8.11
N VAL A 115 11.22 -0.15 8.04
CA VAL A 115 12.16 -0.15 9.17
C VAL A 115 12.57 1.29 9.45
N MET A 116 12.45 1.72 10.71
CA MET A 116 12.85 3.06 11.14
C MET A 116 14.25 3.01 11.75
N LEU A 117 15.15 3.88 11.30
CA LEU A 117 16.52 4.05 11.83
C LEU A 117 16.73 5.35 12.58
#